data_AF-A0AAU0NRG4-F1
#
_entry.id   AF-A0AAU0NRG4-F1
#
_cell.length_a   1.000
_cell.length_b   1.000
_cell.length_c   1.000
_cell.angle_alpha   90.00
_cell.angle_beta   90.00
_cell.angle_gamma   90.00
#
_symmetry.space_group_name_H-M   'P 1'
#
loop_
_entity.id
_entity.type
_entity.pdbx_description
1 polymer ?
#
loop_
_entity_poly.entity_id
_entity_poly.type
_entity_poly.pdbx_seq_one_letter_code
_entity_poly.pdbx_strand_id
1 'polypeptide(L)'
;MASRTPFSKKNKETWKEANRFSATMMIAGGILSIFISIIITFLYKNSMAAAASISSMCSTIITLSLVLYTEIHLRKIFDSNGKRKF
;
A
#
# COMPACT_ATOMS: atom_id res chain seq x y z
N MET A 1 -6.86 -1.67 8.13
CA MET A 1 -7.78 -1.11 7.11
C MET A 1 -7.71 -1.85 5.75
N ALA A 2 -6.93 -2.93 5.58
CA ALA A 2 -6.85 -3.68 4.31
C ALA A 2 -7.41 -5.12 4.38
N SER A 3 -8.10 -5.50 5.46
CA SER A 3 -8.40 -6.89 5.79
C SER A 3 -9.75 -7.39 5.24
N ARG A 4 -10.14 -6.94 4.04
CA ARG A 4 -11.39 -7.37 3.37
C ARG A 4 -11.28 -7.63 1.87
N THR A 5 -10.07 -7.71 1.30
CA THR A 5 -9.92 -8.22 -0.07
C THR A 5 -10.40 -9.68 -0.13
N PRO A 6 -11.07 -10.10 -1.21
CA PRO A 6 -11.76 -11.40 -1.27
C PRO A 6 -10.81 -12.59 -1.00
N PHE A 7 -9.52 -12.44 -1.32
CA PHE A 7 -8.51 -13.47 -1.06
C PHE A 7 -8.01 -13.50 0.39
N SER A 8 -7.96 -12.35 1.06
CA SER A 8 -7.55 -12.23 2.47
C SER A 8 -8.56 -12.84 3.46
N LYS A 9 -9.78 -13.17 3.02
CA LYS A 9 -10.82 -13.79 3.86
C LYS A 9 -10.88 -15.32 3.75
N LYS A 10 -10.04 -15.93 2.90
CA LYS A 10 -10.13 -17.36 2.61
C LYS A 10 -9.75 -18.24 3.81
N ASN A 11 -8.78 -17.82 4.62
CA ASN A 11 -8.35 -18.55 5.80
C ASN A 11 -7.72 -17.59 6.83
N LYS A 12 -7.64 -17.98 8.11
CA LYS A 12 -6.97 -17.19 9.17
C LYS A 12 -5.49 -16.92 8.85
N GLU A 13 -4.84 -17.88 8.22
CA GLU A 13 -3.44 -17.79 7.76
C GLU A 13 -3.25 -16.72 6.69
N THR A 14 -4.10 -16.70 5.65
CA THR A 14 -4.04 -15.68 4.59
C THR A 14 -4.37 -14.30 5.13
N TRP A 15 -5.30 -14.20 6.07
CA TRP A 15 -5.64 -12.94 6.74
C TRP A 15 -4.47 -12.38 7.57
N LYS A 16 -3.79 -13.23 8.34
CA LYS A 16 -2.66 -12.81 9.18
C LYS A 16 -1.49 -12.33 8.33
N GLU A 17 -1.15 -13.05 7.26
CA GLU A 17 -0.10 -12.64 6.34
C GLU A 17 -0.45 -11.33 5.60
N ALA A 18 -1.69 -11.23 5.10
CA ALA A 18 -2.19 -10.02 4.44
C ALA A 18 -2.04 -8.79 5.34
N ASN A 19 -2.46 -8.92 6.60
CA ASN A 19 -2.44 -7.81 7.55
C ASN A 19 -1.00 -7.43 7.94
N ARG A 20 -0.13 -8.42 8.15
CA ARG A 20 1.30 -8.19 8.45
C ARG A 20 1.99 -7.49 7.29
N PHE A 21 1.85 -8.02 6.08
CA PHE A 21 2.48 -7.47 4.89
C PHE A 21 1.94 -6.07 4.55
N SER A 22 0.61 -5.90 4.59
CA SER A 22 -0.02 -4.60 4.34
C SER A 22 0.42 -3.54 5.35
N ALA A 23 0.53 -3.88 6.64
CA ALA A 23 1.01 -2.94 7.65
C ALA A 23 2.45 -2.49 7.37
N THR A 24 3.36 -3.42 7.07
CA THR A 24 4.75 -3.11 6.71
C THR A 24 4.81 -2.24 5.44
N MET A 25 4.03 -2.58 4.42
CA MET A 25 3.97 -1.83 3.17
C MET A 25 3.36 -0.42 3.36
N MET A 26 2.37 -0.25 4.23
CA MET A 26 1.80 1.06 4.57
C MET A 26 2.83 1.94 5.28
N ILE A 27 3.61 1.38 6.22
CA ILE A 27 4.68 2.14 6.89
C ILE A 27 5.74 2.57 5.89
N ALA A 28 6.22 1.65 5.04
CA ALA A 28 7.19 1.95 4.01
C ALA A 28 6.67 2.98 2.99
N GLY A 29 5.41 2.85 2.56
CA GLY A 29 4.75 3.77 1.66
C GLY A 29 4.54 5.17 2.25
N GLY A 30 4.22 5.24 3.55
CA GLY A 30 4.10 6.51 4.27
C GLY A 30 5.44 7.24 4.36
N ILE A 31 6.52 6.52 4.67
CA ILE A 31 7.88 7.08 4.68
C ILE A 31 8.24 7.61 3.28
N LEU A 32 7.99 6.83 2.23
CA LEU A 32 8.23 7.25 0.84
C LEU A 32 7.41 8.50 0.46
N SER A 33 6.14 8.55 0.87
CA SER A 33 5.24 9.68 0.64
C SER A 33 5.76 10.97 1.31
N ILE A 34 6.33 10.88 2.52
CA ILE A 34 6.95 12.03 3.19
C ILE A 34 8.11 12.59 2.37
N PHE A 35 9.02 11.73 1.90
CA PHE A 35 10.14 12.17 1.07
C PHE A 35 9.67 12.84 -0.22
N ILE A 36 8.68 12.23 -0.90
CA ILE A 36 8.09 12.79 -2.13
C ILE A 36 7.43 14.15 -1.84
N SER A 37 6.70 14.26 -0.74
CA SER A 37 6.03 15.50 -0.33
C SER A 37 7.04 16.63 -0.11
N ILE A 38 8.15 16.37 0.60
CA ILE A 38 9.22 17.35 0.81
C ILE A 38 9.79 17.84 -0.53
N ILE A 39 10.06 16.92 -1.47
CA ILE A 39 10.58 17.25 -2.80
C ILE A 39 9.59 18.12 -3.58
N ILE A 40 8.31 17.74 -3.59
CA ILE A 40 7.25 18.50 -4.29
C ILE A 40 7.10 19.90 -3.68
N THR A 41 7.11 20.03 -2.36
CA THR A 41 7.03 21.33 -1.69
C THR A 41 8.20 22.23 -2.07
N PHE A 42 9.40 21.68 -2.19
CA PHE A 42 10.58 22.45 -2.61
C PHE A 42 10.49 22.91 -4.07
N LEU A 43 9.98 22.05 -4.97
CA LEU A 43 9.77 22.37 -6.38
C LEU A 43 8.67 23.41 -6.60
N TYR A 44 7.58 23.34 -5.83
CA TYR A 44 6.40 24.19 -5.96
C TYR A 44 6.30 25.25 -4.84
N LYS A 45 7.44 25.75 -4.36
CA LYS A 45 7.52 26.74 -3.26
C LYS A 45 6.64 27.99 -3.45
N ASN A 46 6.40 28.38 -4.71
CA ASN A 46 5.60 29.57 -5.06
C ASN A 46 4.09 29.29 -5.10
N SER A 47 3.66 28.03 -5.03
CA SER A 47 2.25 27.65 -5.05
C SER A 47 2.01 26.46 -4.11
N MET A 48 1.77 26.78 -2.83
CA MET A 48 1.47 25.77 -1.81
C MET A 48 0.21 24.95 -2.14
N ALA A 49 -0.79 25.56 -2.79
CA ALA A 49 -1.99 24.86 -3.22
C ALA A 49 -1.70 23.78 -4.28
N ALA A 50 -0.86 24.10 -5.27
CA ALA A 50 -0.44 23.13 -6.28
C ALA A 50 0.42 22.01 -5.65
N ALA A 51 1.36 22.37 -4.77
CA ALA A 51 2.19 21.40 -4.06
C ALA A 51 1.36 20.41 -3.24
N ALA A 52 0.39 20.91 -2.47
CA ALA A 52 -0.50 20.09 -1.66
C ALA A 52 -1.33 19.15 -2.53
N SER A 53 -1.95 19.67 -3.61
CA SER A 53 -2.76 18.86 -4.53
C SER A 53 -1.96 17.71 -5.14
N ILE A 54 -0.79 18.01 -5.72
CA ILE A 54 0.08 17.00 -6.36
C ILE A 54 0.55 15.96 -5.34
N SER A 55 1.00 16.39 -4.15
CA SER A 55 1.46 15.47 -3.11
C SER A 55 0.34 14.52 -2.62
N SER A 56 -0.90 15.01 -2.54
CA SER A 56 -2.06 14.20 -2.17
C SER A 56 -2.41 13.16 -3.24
N MET A 57 -2.32 13.54 -4.52
CA MET A 57 -2.53 12.62 -5.64
C MET A 57 -1.47 11.52 -5.66
N CYS A 58 -0.19 11.87 -5.51
CA CYS A 58 0.90 10.91 -5.43
C CYS A 58 0.71 9.92 -4.26
N SER A 59 0.35 10.42 -3.08
CA SER A 59 0.14 9.58 -1.89
C SER A 59 -1.05 8.62 -2.06
N THR A 60 -2.10 9.07 -2.74
CA THR A 60 -3.27 8.24 -3.08
C THR A 60 -2.89 7.11 -4.03
N ILE A 61 -2.12 7.42 -5.09
CA ILE A 61 -1.63 6.43 -6.05
C ILE A 61 -0.75 5.39 -5.34
N ILE A 62 0.20 5.83 -4.52
CA ILE A 62 1.07 4.94 -3.73
C ILE A 62 0.21 3.99 -2.89
N THR A 63 -0.76 4.53 -2.15
CA THR A 63 -1.62 3.72 -1.27
C THR A 63 -2.41 2.66 -2.06
N LEU A 64 -2.99 3.03 -3.20
CA LEU A 64 -3.68 2.09 -4.09
C LEU A 64 -2.75 0.99 -4.61
N SER A 65 -1.54 1.36 -5.05
CA SER A 65 -0.55 0.39 -5.53
C SER A 65 -0.14 -0.61 -4.45
N LEU A 66 -0.03 -0.18 -3.18
CA LEU A 66 0.32 -1.07 -2.07
C LEU A 66 -0.78 -2.11 -1.78
N VAL A 67 -2.05 -1.74 -1.94
CA VAL A 67 -3.18 -2.67 -1.80
C VAL A 67 -3.10 -3.75 -2.89
N LEU A 68 -2.88 -3.36 -4.14
CA LEU A 68 -2.72 -4.31 -5.26
C LEU A 68 -1.49 -5.21 -5.06
N TYR A 69 -0.37 -4.64 -4.61
CA TYR A 69 0.84 -5.40 -4.34
C TYR A 69 0.65 -6.44 -3.23
N THR A 70 -0.12 -6.09 -2.19
CA THR A 70 -0.50 -7.02 -1.11
C THR A 70 -1.30 -8.20 -1.67
N GLU A 71 -2.24 -7.97 -2.60
CA GLU A 71 -2.96 -9.06 -3.25
C GLU A 71 -2.07 -9.96 -4.10
N ILE A 72 -1.16 -9.37 -4.88
CA ILE A 72 -0.20 -10.13 -5.70
C ILE A 72 0.70 -10.99 -4.81
N HIS A 73 1.21 -10.42 -3.72
CA HIS A 73 2.03 -11.12 -2.73
C HIS A 73 1.28 -12.33 -2.13
N LEU A 74 0.02 -12.14 -1.74
CA LEU A 74 -0.83 -13.22 -1.23
C LEU A 74 -1.05 -14.33 -2.26
N ARG A 75 -1.31 -14.00 -3.53
CA ARG A 75 -1.49 -15.00 -4.62
C ARG A 75 -0.19 -15.75 -4.96
N LYS A 76 0.96 -15.15 -4.66
CA LYS A 76 2.27 -15.79 -4.82
C LYS A 76 2.53 -16.82 -3.71
N ILE A 77 2.18 -16.49 -2.47
CA ILE A 77 2.42 -17.37 -1.29
C ILE A 77 1.35 -18.47 -1.16
N PHE A 78 0.09 -18.16 -1.47
CA PHE A 78 -1.03 -19.06 -1.24
C PHE A 78 -1.65 -19.55 -2.55
N ASP A 79 -2.12 -20.80 -2.57
CA ASP A 79 -2.89 -21.38 -3.66
C ASP A 79 -4.33 -20.85 -3.70
N SER A 80 -5.11 -21.28 -4.69
CA SER A 80 -6.52 -20.92 -4.82
C SER A 80 -7.39 -21.41 -3.65
N ASN A 81 -6.93 -22.30 -2.79
CA ASN A 81 -7.63 -22.76 -1.59
C ASN A 81 -7.14 -22.05 -0.30
N GLY A 82 -6.17 -21.14 -0.40
CA GLY A 82 -5.58 -20.47 0.76
C GLY A 82 -4.59 -21.34 1.53
N LYS A 83 -4.09 -22.43 0.94
CA LYS A 83 -2.95 -23.19 1.46
C LYS A 83 -1.65 -22.55 1.00
N ARG A 84 -0.64 -22.49 1.86
CA ARG A 84 0.71 -22.05 1.45
C ARG A 84 1.24 -23.00 0.38
N LYS A 85 1.88 -22.46 -0.66
CA LYS A 85 2.50 -23.24 -1.75
C LYS A 85 3.84 -23.87 -1.34
N PHE A 86 4.03 -24.16 -0.05
CA PHE A 86 5.26 -24.70 0.53
C PHE A 86 4.93 -25.97 1.31
#